data_AF-A0A7V9F2H9-F1
#
_entry.id   AF-A0A7V9F2H9-F1
#
_cell.length_a   1.000
_cell.length_b   1.000
_cell.length_c   1.000
_cell.angle_alpha   90.00
_cell.angle_beta   90.00
_cell.angle_gamma   90.00
#
_symmetry.space_group_name_H-M   'P 1'
#
loop_
_entity.id
_entity.type
_entity.pdbx_description
1 polymer ?
#
loop_
_entity_poly.entity_id
_entity_poly.type
_entity_poly.pdbx_seq_one_letter_code
_entity_poly.pdbx_strand_id
1 'polypeptide(L)' 'WDDYQAAYEIALRRCNTKTAPFHLIPSDRKWYRNWAITRLLTEHLEAMDPQWPEGGFDVQAEKERVLAS' A
#
# COMPACT_ATOMS: atom_id res chain seq x y z
N TRP A 1 27.62 12.21 0.97
CA TRP A 1 26.18 12.49 0.87
C TRP A 1 25.81 12.68 -0.60
N ASP A 2 26.57 13.51 -1.31
CA ASP A 2 26.41 13.76 -2.74
C ASP A 2 26.38 12.48 -3.59
N ASP A 3 27.30 11.53 -3.36
CA ASP A 3 27.28 10.24 -4.07
C ASP A 3 25.98 9.44 -3.86
N TYR A 4 25.38 9.55 -2.67
CA TYR A 4 24.11 8.89 -2.36
C TYR A 4 22.95 9.55 -3.10
N GLN A 5 22.94 10.89 -3.16
CA GLN A 5 21.95 11.64 -3.94
C GLN A 5 22.08 11.34 -5.45
N ALA A 6 23.30 11.29 -5.97
CA ALA A 6 23.58 10.93 -7.35
C ALA A 6 23.10 9.51 -7.68
N ALA A 7 23.32 8.55 -6.77
CA ALA A 7 22.81 7.18 -6.94
C ALA A 7 21.26 7.15 -7.01
N TYR A 8 20.56 7.90 -6.15
CA TYR A 8 19.10 8.01 -6.21
C TYR A 8 18.61 8.69 -7.49
N GLU A 9 19.28 9.75 -7.95
CA GLU A 9 18.94 10.42 -9.21
C GLU A 9 19.04 9.45 -10.40
N ILE A 10 20.09 8.63 -10.44
CA ILE A 10 20.26 7.59 -11.47
C ILE A 10 19.13 6.57 -11.39
N ALA A 11 18.80 6.09 -10.20
CA ALA A 11 17.71 5.13 -10.00
C ALA A 11 16.35 5.71 -10.43
N LEU A 12 16.03 6.93 -10.01
CA LEU A 12 14.79 7.63 -10.38
C LEU A 12 14.70 7.85 -11.89
N ARG A 13 15.79 8.23 -12.56
CA ARG A 13 15.78 8.41 -14.02
C ARG A 13 15.59 7.11 -14.78
N ARG A 14 16.18 6.00 -14.31
CA ARG A 14 16.18 4.72 -15.04
C ARG A 14 14.99 3.83 -14.71
N CYS A 15 14.41 3.96 -13.51
CA CYS A 15 13.42 3.01 -12.99
C CYS A 15 12.04 3.62 -12.73
N ASN A 16 11.85 4.94 -12.88
CA ASN A 16 10.54 5.58 -12.72
C ASN A 16 9.69 5.39 -13.98
N THR A 17 8.87 4.35 -13.99
CA THR A 17 8.04 3.98 -15.15
C THR A 17 6.59 4.35 -14.94
N LYS A 18 5.80 4.40 -16.02
CA LYS A 18 4.35 4.69 -15.94
C LYS A 18 3.58 3.63 -15.13
N THR A 19 4.02 2.38 -15.15
CA THR A 19 3.36 1.25 -14.48
C THR A 19 3.85 1.05 -13.04
N ALA A 20 5.04 1.55 -12.71
CA ALA A 20 5.62 1.50 -11.37
C ALA A 20 6.35 2.83 -11.09
N PRO A 21 5.60 3.89 -10.77
CA PRO A 21 6.20 5.20 -10.53
C PRO A 21 6.87 5.27 -9.16
N PHE A 22 7.96 6.03 -9.09
CA PHE A 22 8.55 6.47 -7.83
C PHE A 22 7.87 7.74 -7.34
N HIS A 23 7.71 7.86 -6.00
CA HIS A 23 7.20 9.06 -5.34
C HIS A 23 8.26 9.62 -4.39
N LEU A 24 8.63 10.90 -4.54
CA LEU A 24 9.54 11.59 -3.61
C LEU A 24 8.73 12.24 -2.49
N ILE A 25 8.92 11.79 -1.25
CA ILE A 25 8.16 12.26 -0.08
C ILE A 25 9.05 13.12 0.84
N PRO A 26 8.77 14.43 0.98
CA PRO A 26 9.41 15.28 1.98
C PRO A 26 9.26 14.68 3.38
N SER A 27 10.39 14.44 4.05
CA SER A 27 10.41 13.60 5.25
C SER A 27 10.87 14.33 6.53
N ASP A 28 11.19 15.62 6.45
CA ASP A 28 11.61 16.42 7.61
C ASP A 28 10.52 16.48 8.70
N ARG A 29 9.25 16.44 8.28
CA ARG A 29 8.09 16.37 9.18
C ARG A 29 7.50 14.98 9.16
N LYS A 30 7.74 14.21 10.24
CA LYS A 30 7.29 12.81 10.38
C LYS A 30 5.78 12.64 10.16
N TRP A 31 4.97 13.56 10.70
CA TRP A 31 3.51 13.50 10.54
C TRP A 31 3.10 13.65 9.07
N TYR A 32 3.77 14.53 8.32
CA TYR A 32 3.48 14.79 6.91
C TYR A 32 3.87 13.60 6.06
N ARG A 33 5.08 13.05 6.28
CA ARG A 33 5.53 11.81 5.63
C ARG A 33 4.54 10.67 5.84
N ASN A 34 4.11 10.44 7.08
CA ASN A 34 3.17 9.36 7.39
C ASN A 34 1.83 9.57 6.67
N TRP A 35 1.30 10.80 6.70
CA TRP A 35 0.07 11.14 6.00
C TRP A 35 0.18 10.93 4.49
N ALA A 36 1.24 11.43 3.85
CA ALA A 36 1.43 11.33 2.40
C ALA A 36 1.56 9.88 1.94
N ILE A 37 2.33 9.05 2.67
CA ILE A 37 2.47 7.62 2.36
C ILE A 37 1.13 6.90 2.51
N THR A 38 0.42 7.11 3.62
CA THR A 38 -0.89 6.47 3.83
C THR A 38 -1.88 6.86 2.74
N ARG A 39 -1.93 8.15 2.36
CA ARG A 39 -2.83 8.62 1.31
C ARG A 39 -2.54 7.95 -0.03
N LEU A 40 -1.27 7.88 -0.45
CA LEU A 40 -0.87 7.21 -1.68
C LEU A 40 -1.26 5.72 -1.68
N LEU A 41 -1.00 5.01 -0.59
CA LEU A 41 -1.36 3.60 -0.46
C LEU A 41 -2.88 3.40 -0.53
N THR A 42 -3.65 4.21 0.20
CA THR A 42 -5.12 4.13 0.20
C THR A 42 -5.68 4.37 -1.20
N GLU A 43 -5.24 5.42 -1.90
CA GLU A 43 -5.73 5.72 -3.27
C GLU A 43 -5.48 4.55 -4.24
N HIS A 44 -4.30 3.91 -4.17
CA HIS A 44 -3.99 2.79 -5.05
C HIS A 44 -4.76 1.51 -4.68
N LEU A 45 -4.97 1.25 -3.38
CA LEU A 45 -5.75 0.11 -2.92
C LEU A 45 -7.24 0.29 -3.26
N GLU A 46 -7.79 1.49 -3.11
CA GLU A 46 -9.16 1.82 -3.52
C GLU A 46 -9.33 1.65 -5.03
N ALA A 47 -8.37 2.10 -5.84
CA ALA A 47 -8.41 1.93 -7.29
C ALA A 47 -8.28 0.46 -7.76
N MET A 48 -7.58 -0.38 -6.99
CA MET A 48 -7.47 -1.82 -7.24
C MET A 48 -8.75 -2.57 -6.90
N ASP A 49 -9.59 -2.01 -6.02
CA ASP A 49 -10.87 -2.56 -5.56
C ASP A 49 -10.81 -4.03 -5.11
N PRO A 50 -9.89 -4.40 -4.21
CA PRO A 50 -9.78 -5.78 -3.74
C PRO A 50 -11.03 -6.17 -2.96
N GLN A 51 -11.70 -7.23 -3.39
CA GLN A 51 -12.86 -7.79 -2.70
C GLN A 51 -12.45 -8.91 -1.74
N TRP A 52 -13.25 -9.08 -0.69
CA TRP A 52 -13.15 -10.27 0.14
C TRP A 52 -13.52 -11.51 -0.69
N PRO A 53 -12.73 -12.59 -0.63
CA PRO A 53 -13.12 -13.84 -1.28
C PRO A 53 -14.36 -14.41 -0.60
N GLU A 54 -15.18 -15.12 -1.37
CA GLU A 54 -16.30 -15.87 -0.81
C GLU A 54 -15.77 -16.97 0.13
N GLY A 55 -16.43 -17.15 1.28
CA GLY A 55 -16.14 -18.25 2.18
C GLY A 55 -16.65 -19.56 1.58
N GLY A 56 -15.80 -20.58 1.51
CA GLY A 56 -16.17 -21.93 1.04
C GLY A 56 -17.02 -22.73 2.05
N PHE A 57 -17.70 -22.06 2.97
CA PHE A 57 -18.46 -22.66 4.08
C PHE A 57 -19.72 -21.85 4.37
N ASP A 58 -20.73 -22.52 4.93
CA ASP A 58 -21.96 -21.86 5.36
C ASP A 58 -21.76 -21.14 6.69
N VAL A 59 -21.67 -19.81 6.63
CA VAL A 59 -21.47 -18.95 7.79
C VAL A 59 -22.53 -19.15 8.88
N GLN A 60 -23.78 -19.47 8.52
CA GLN A 60 -24.84 -19.66 9.52
C GLN A 60 -24.67 -20.98 10.26
N ALA A 61 -24.45 -22.08 9.52
CA ALA A 61 -24.18 -23.38 10.13
C ALA A 61 -22.95 -23.34 11.07
N GLU A 62 -21.90 -22.61 10.67
CA GLU A 62 -20.70 -22.42 11.48
C GLU A 62 -20.97 -21.62 12.76
N LYS A 63 -21.79 -20.56 12.68
CA LYS A 63 -22.19 -19.77 13.86
C LYS A 63 -22.99 -20.60 14.85
N GLU A 64 -23.93 -21.41 14.38
CA GLU A 64 -24.73 -22.31 15.21
C GLU A 64 -23.85 -23.34 15.93
N ARG A 65 -22.87 -23.93 15.23
CA ARG A 65 -21.93 -24.88 15.83
C ARG A 65 -21.11 -24.27 16.97
N VAL A 66 -20.60 -23.05 16.78
CA VAL A 66 -19.79 -22.37 17.81
C VAL A 66 -20.62 -22.02 19.03
N LEU A 67 -21.87 -21.59 18.85
CA LEU A 67 -22.77 -21.26 19.98
C LEU A 67 -23.23 -22.49 20.77
N ALA A 68 -23.20 -23.67 20.16
CA ALA A 68 -23.56 -24.94 20.79
C ALA A 68 -22.40 -25.61 21.56
N SER A 69 -21.18 -25.04 21.50
CA SER A 69 -20.00 -25.48 22.26
C SER A 69 -19.84 -24.74 23.57
#